data_AF-A0A521PJT3-F1
#
_entry.id   AF-A0A521PJT3-F1
#
_cell.length_a   1.000
_cell.length_b   1.000
_cell.length_c   1.000
_cell.angle_alpha   90.00
_cell.angle_beta   90.00
_cell.angle_gamma   90.00
#
_symmetry.space_group_name_H-M   'P 1'
#
loop_
_entity.id
_entity.type
_entity.pdbx_description
1 polymer ?
#
loop_
_entity_poly.entity_id
_entity_poly.type
_entity_poly.pdbx_seq_one_letter_code
_entity_poly.pdbx_strand_id
1 'polypeptide(L)'
;MVAAIVEAIIALISSIIEAIASLFVAGGEALGAGEVLILLAVFLAELILWLVLWCVELVAALFKWRKPRKVPKPIIWRPKKLMKREKENSKEK
;
A
#
# COMPACT_ATOMS: atom_id res chain seq x y z
N MET A 1 -5.63 22.73 -18.50
CA MET A 1 -5.94 22.35 -17.09
C MET A 1 -6.01 20.84 -16.93
N VAL A 2 -6.80 20.11 -17.73
CA VAL A 2 -6.87 18.63 -17.66
C VAL A 2 -5.51 17.95 -17.94
N ALA A 3 -4.75 18.42 -18.95
CA ALA A 3 -3.43 17.85 -19.25
C ALA A 3 -2.43 17.96 -18.07
N ALA A 4 -2.42 19.11 -17.37
CA ALA A 4 -1.55 19.32 -16.21
C ALA A 4 -1.95 18.42 -15.02
N ILE A 5 -3.25 18.13 -14.87
CA ILE A 5 -3.73 17.19 -13.85
C ILE A 5 -3.28 15.77 -14.18
N VAL A 6 -3.39 15.36 -15.45
CA VAL A 6 -2.93 14.04 -15.90
C VAL A 6 -1.42 13.89 -15.74
N GLU A 7 -0.65 14.92 -16.11
CA GLU A 7 0.80 14.93 -15.96
C GLU A 7 1.25 14.89 -14.49
N ALA A 8 0.57 15.63 -13.61
CA ALA A 8 0.82 15.57 -12.18
C ALA A 8 0.53 14.18 -11.59
N ILE A 9 -0.52 13.51 -12.07
CA ILE A 9 -0.84 12.12 -11.66
C ILE A 9 0.24 11.16 -12.15
N ILE A 10 0.69 11.29 -13.40
CA ILE A 10 1.76 10.45 -13.95
C ILE A 10 3.06 10.69 -13.19
N ALA A 11 3.43 11.95 -12.91
CA ALA A 11 4.62 12.31 -12.15
C ALA A 11 4.58 11.76 -10.71
N LEU A 12 3.41 11.79 -10.07
CA LEU A 12 3.22 11.21 -8.74
C LEU A 12 3.41 9.68 -8.76
N ILE A 13 2.87 9.00 -9.77
CA ILE A 13 3.04 7.56 -9.92
C ILE A 13 4.52 7.21 -10.17
N SER A 14 5.19 7.96 -11.05
CA SER A 14 6.62 7.78 -11.35
C SER A 14 7.49 7.99 -10.11
N SER A 15 7.22 9.04 -9.31
CA SER A 15 8.01 9.30 -8.09
C SER A 15 7.79 8.24 -7.02
N ILE A 16 6.60 7.65 -6.92
CA ILE A 16 6.34 6.52 -6.02
C ILE A 16 7.15 5.30 -6.47
N ILE A 17 7.18 4.98 -7.77
CA ILE A 17 7.95 3.86 -8.31
C ILE A 17 9.46 4.07 -8.05
N GLU A 18 9.95 5.28 -8.28
CA GLU A 18 11.36 5.63 -8.08
C GLU A 18 11.76 5.61 -6.60
N ALA A 19 10.90 6.11 -5.71
CA ALA A 19 11.10 6.03 -4.26
C ALA A 19 11.17 4.58 -3.77
N ILE A 20 10.35 3.70 -4.35
CA ILE A 20 10.40 2.28 -4.01
C ILE A 20 11.67 1.64 -4.57
N ALA A 21 12.01 1.88 -5.83
CA ALA A 21 13.22 1.33 -6.47
C ALA A 21 14.51 1.76 -5.74
N SER A 22 14.61 3.04 -5.38
CA SER A 22 15.74 3.58 -4.60
C SER A 22 15.84 2.97 -3.20
N LEU A 23 14.71 2.67 -2.54
CA LEU A 23 14.70 1.96 -1.26
C LEU A 23 15.32 0.56 -1.38
N PHE A 24 15.03 -0.16 -2.47
CA PHE A 24 15.59 -1.48 -2.74
C PHE A 24 17.06 -1.45 -3.16
N VAL A 25 17.48 -0.42 -3.90
CA VAL A 25 18.89 -0.21 -4.27
C VAL A 25 19.73 0.18 -3.04
N ALA A 26 19.19 1.02 -2.16
CA ALA A 26 19.87 1.43 -0.91
C ALA A 26 19.92 0.31 0.14
N GLY A 27 18.96 -0.63 0.11
CA GLY A 27 18.85 -1.74 1.04
C GLY A 27 19.79 -2.92 0.77
N GLY A 28 20.92 -2.68 0.09
CA GLY A 28 21.96 -3.63 -0.32
C GLY A 28 21.90 -5.04 0.27
N GLU A 29 21.77 -6.02 -0.63
CA GLU A 29 22.02 -7.45 -0.42
C GLU A 29 21.06 -8.21 0.52
N ALA A 30 20.06 -8.92 -0.03
CA ALA A 30 19.46 -10.11 0.62
C ALA A 30 18.51 -10.93 -0.28
N LEU A 31 17.88 -10.30 -1.29
CA LEU A 31 16.83 -10.94 -2.11
C LEU A 31 17.23 -10.96 -3.58
N GLY A 32 16.98 -12.09 -4.25
CA GLY A 32 17.13 -12.16 -5.70
C GLY A 32 16.19 -11.17 -6.39
N ALA A 33 16.61 -10.61 -7.53
CA ALA A 33 15.81 -9.61 -8.27
C ALA A 33 14.37 -10.08 -8.54
N GLY A 34 14.15 -11.38 -8.76
CA GLY A 34 12.82 -11.97 -8.92
C GLY A 34 11.97 -11.95 -7.64
N GLU A 35 12.57 -12.18 -6.48
CA GLU A 35 11.87 -12.15 -5.18
C GLU A 35 11.45 -10.72 -4.82
N VAL A 36 12.32 -9.75 -5.09
CA VAL A 36 12.01 -8.32 -4.94
C VAL A 36 10.84 -7.91 -5.82
N LEU A 37 10.81 -8.34 -7.09
CA LEU A 37 9.72 -8.03 -8.02
C LEU A 37 8.38 -8.64 -7.55
N ILE A 38 8.39 -9.85 -7.01
CA ILE A 38 7.18 -10.48 -6.47
C ILE A 38 6.67 -9.71 -5.24
N LEU A 39 7.57 -9.37 -4.31
CA LEU A 39 7.21 -8.56 -3.13
C LEU A 39 6.69 -7.18 -3.52
N LEU A 40 7.31 -6.55 -4.52
CA LEU A 40 6.88 -5.28 -5.08
C LEU A 40 5.48 -5.37 -5.71
N ALA A 41 5.22 -6.40 -6.51
CA ALA A 41 3.92 -6.62 -7.14
C ALA A 41 2.82 -6.85 -6.09
N VAL A 42 3.09 -7.65 -5.06
CA VAL A 42 2.17 -7.88 -3.94
C VAL A 42 1.93 -6.57 -3.16
N PHE A 43 2.98 -5.80 -2.89
CA PHE A 43 2.87 -4.51 -2.20
C PHE A 43 2.04 -3.50 -3.00
N LEU A 44 2.28 -3.39 -4.31
CA LEU A 44 1.49 -2.55 -5.21
C LEU A 44 0.02 -2.99 -5.24
N ALA A 45 -0.25 -4.30 -5.31
CA ALA A 45 -1.61 -4.82 -5.26
C ALA A 45 -2.33 -4.47 -3.95
N GLU A 46 -1.66 -4.63 -2.80
CA GLU A 46 -2.18 -4.20 -1.50
C GLU A 46 -2.45 -2.69 -1.46
N LEU A 47 -1.52 -1.88 -1.99
CA LEU A 47 -1.63 -0.43 -2.01
C LEU A 47 -2.82 0.03 -2.87
N ILE A 48 -2.98 -0.55 -4.06
CA ILE A 48 -4.09 -0.26 -4.97
C ILE A 48 -5.42 -0.64 -4.32
N LEU A 49 -5.53 -1.84 -3.74
CA LEU A 49 -6.74 -2.27 -3.02
C LEU A 49 -7.05 -1.34 -1.86
N TRP A 50 -6.03 -0.90 -1.12
CA TRP A 50 -6.21 0.03 -0.01
C TRP A 50 -6.72 1.39 -0.46
N LEU A 51 -6.18 1.92 -1.55
CA LEU A 51 -6.65 3.16 -2.18
C LEU A 51 -8.09 3.05 -2.64
N VAL A 52 -8.48 1.94 -3.27
CA VAL A 52 -9.87 1.70 -3.68
C VAL A 52 -10.80 1.67 -2.46
N LEU A 53 -10.44 0.96 -1.40
CA LEU A 53 -11.19 0.93 -0.14
C LEU A 53 -11.31 2.34 0.47
N TRP A 54 -10.25 3.14 0.42
CA TRP A 54 -10.25 4.54 0.84
C TRP A 54 -11.21 5.39 0.01
N CYS A 55 -11.16 5.28 -1.32
CA CYS A 55 -12.09 5.96 -2.21
C CYS A 55 -13.54 5.57 -1.92
N VAL A 56 -13.82 4.27 -1.74
CA VAL A 56 -15.17 3.77 -1.43
C VAL A 56 -15.66 4.33 -0.09
N GLU A 57 -14.83 4.32 0.96
CA GLU A 57 -15.23 4.86 2.27
C GLU A 57 -15.42 6.38 2.21
N LEU A 58 -14.57 7.12 1.47
CA LEU A 58 -14.74 8.55 1.26
C LEU A 58 -16.05 8.87 0.54
N VAL A 59 -16.36 8.14 -0.54
CA VAL A 59 -17.62 8.30 -1.27
C VAL A 59 -18.81 7.94 -0.37
N ALA A 60 -18.76 6.81 0.33
CA ALA A 60 -19.82 6.40 1.25
C ALA A 60 -20.00 7.38 2.42
N ALA A 61 -18.92 7.95 2.94
CA ALA A 61 -18.93 8.97 3.98
C ALA A 61 -19.56 10.29 3.49
N LEU A 62 -19.24 10.69 2.25
CA LEU A 62 -19.81 11.86 1.60
C LEU A 62 -21.33 11.69 1.39
N PHE A 63 -21.76 10.55 0.84
CA PHE A 63 -23.19 10.28 0.59
C PHE A 63 -24.01 10.06 1.86
N LYS A 64 -23.44 9.43 2.89
CA LYS A 64 -24.13 9.19 4.17
C LYS A 64 -23.86 10.27 5.22
N TRP A 65 -23.22 11.38 4.82
CA TRP A 65 -22.86 12.53 5.65
C TRP A 65 -22.28 12.17 7.03
N ARG A 66 -21.44 11.14 7.06
CA ARG A 66 -20.82 10.59 8.27
C ARG A 66 -19.31 10.76 8.19
N LYS A 67 -18.63 10.77 9.34
CA LYS A 67 -17.16 10.79 9.34
C LYS A 67 -16.61 9.50 8.69
N PRO A 68 -15.59 9.59 7.82
CA PRO A 68 -14.97 8.42 7.22
C PRO A 68 -14.35 7.56 8.32
N ARG A 69 -14.58 6.25 8.28
CA ARG A 69 -13.94 5.33 9.22
C ARG A 69 -12.49 5.11 8.82
N LYS A 70 -11.63 4.77 9.79
CA LYS A 70 -10.26 4.34 9.49
C LYS A 70 -10.33 3.07 8.63
N VAL A 71 -9.86 3.15 7.40
CA VAL A 71 -9.76 2.01 6.49
C VAL A 71 -8.46 1.27 6.83
N PRO A 72 -8.51 0.07 7.45
CA PRO A 72 -7.31 -0.69 7.76
C PRO A 72 -6.63 -1.13 6.46
N LYS A 73 -5.29 -1.21 6.47
CA LYS A 73 -4.53 -1.71 5.33
C LYS A 73 -4.93 -3.16 5.04
N PRO A 74 -5.40 -3.50 3.82
CA PRO A 74 -5.64 -4.89 3.44
C PRO A 74 -4.30 -5.61 3.38
N ILE A 75 -4.20 -6.73 4.09
CA ILE A 75 -3.03 -7.59 4.09
C ILE A 75 -3.41 -8.84 3.33
N ILE A 76 -2.96 -8.94 2.09
CA ILE A 76 -3.28 -10.06 1.19
C ILE A 76 -2.28 -11.19 1.44
N TRP A 77 -1.02 -10.82 1.65
CA TRP A 77 0.05 -11.80 1.82
C TRP A 77 0.83 -11.51 3.10
N ARG A 78 0.69 -12.42 4.07
CA ARG A 78 1.48 -12.41 5.29
C ARG A 78 1.92 -13.85 5.59
N PRO A 79 3.23 -14.14 5.69
CA PRO A 79 3.68 -15.48 6.03
C PRO A 79 3.18 -15.85 7.43
N LYS A 80 2.58 -17.05 7.58
CA LYS A 80 1.88 -17.51 8.80
C LYS A 80 2.68 -17.31 10.10
N LYS A 81 4.01 -17.35 10.04
CA LYS A 81 4.90 -17.15 11.20
C LYS A 81 4.81 -15.73 11.79
N LEU A 82 4.56 -14.70 10.97
CA LEU A 82 4.39 -13.31 11.42
C LEU A 82 2.97 -13.02 11.95
N MET A 83 1.97 -13.84 11.61
CA MET A 83 0.61 -13.73 12.14
C MET A 83 0.51 -14.15 13.62
N LYS A 84 1.37 -15.09 14.06
CA LYS A 84 1.34 -15.62 15.43
C LYS A 84 1.86 -14.60 16.46
N ARG A 85 2.97 -13.90 16.15
CA ARG A 85 3.55 -12.86 17.03
C ARG A 85 2.63 -11.66 17.25
N GLU A 86 1.86 -11.25 16.23
CA GLU A 86 0.95 -10.11 16.38
C GLU A 86 -0.25 -10.41 17.30
N LYS A 87 -0.75 -11.66 17.29
CA LYS A 87 -1.79 -12.11 18.23
C LYS A 87 -1.28 -12.23 19.67
N GLU A 88 0.01 -12.49 19.85
CA GLU A 88 0.65 -12.62 21.17
C GLU A 88 0.84 -11.24 21.80
N ASN A 89 1.40 -10.28 21.06
CA ASN A 89 1.54 -8.88 21.51
C ASN A 89 0.20 -8.17 21.73
N SER A 90 -0.86 -8.55 21.03
CA SER A 90 -2.19 -7.96 21.21
C SER A 90 -2.97 -8.54 22.39
N LYS A 91 -2.47 -9.61 23.04
CA LYS A 91 -3.02 -10.15 24.29
C LYS A 91 -2.30 -9.64 25.54
N GLU A 92 -1.14 -9.01 25.36
CA GLU A 92 -0.30 -8.48 26.45
C GLU A 92 -0.53 -6.96 26.68
N LYS A 93 -1.39 -6.33 25.88
CA LYS A 93 -1.95 -4.99 26.10
C LYS A 93 -3.42 -5.07 26.47
#